data_AF-F5L604-F1
#
_entry.id   AF-F5L604-F1
#
_cell.length_a   1.000
_cell.length_b   1.000
_cell.length_c   1.000
_cell.angle_alpha   90.00
_cell.angle_beta   90.00
_cell.angle_gamma   90.00
#
_symmetry.space_group_name_H-M   'P 1'
#
loop_
_entity.id
_entity.type
_entity.pdbx_description
1 polymer ?
#
loop_
_entity_poly.entity_id
_entity_poly.type
_entity_poly.pdbx_seq_one_letter_code
_entity_poly.pdbx_strand_id
1 'polypeptide(L)' 'MVITDIQTERQTILLNKPFKTALRTVTHAQSVIVRLSVDNGLCGWGEAVPTMMITGESIESIEAAICQTINLPPTEVS' A
#
# COMPACT_ATOMS: atom_id res chain seq x y z
N MET A 1 -13.07 19.45 -0.40
CA MET A 1 -12.54 18.11 -0.68
C MET A 1 -11.04 18.23 -0.78
N VAL A 2 -10.42 18.14 0.40
CA VAL A 2 -8.97 18.20 0.62
C VAL A 2 -8.60 16.96 1.43
N ILE A 3 -7.53 16.28 1.05
CA ILE A 3 -6.99 15.15 1.81
C ILE A 3 -6.40 15.68 3.11
N THR A 4 -6.82 15.10 4.23
CA THR A 4 -6.38 15.51 5.59
C THR A 4 -5.48 14.48 6.26
N ASP A 5 -5.57 13.21 5.86
CA ASP A 5 -4.76 12.14 6.42
C ASP A 5 -4.60 10.97 5.44
N ILE A 6 -3.42 10.35 5.44
CA ILE A 6 -3.10 9.13 4.69
C ILE A 6 -2.45 8.13 5.64
N GLN A 7 -3.09 6.99 5.84
CA GLN A 7 -2.63 5.94 6.75
C GLN A 7 -2.36 4.66 5.96
N THR A 8 -1.33 3.91 6.36
CA THR A 8 -1.02 2.59 5.78
C THR A 8 -1.00 1.51 6.85
N GLU A 9 -1.49 0.32 6.50
CA GLU A 9 -1.41 -0.87 7.34
C GLU A 9 -0.95 -2.07 6.49
N ARG A 10 -0.04 -2.88 7.03
CA ARG A 10 0.37 -4.13 6.39
C ARG A 10 -0.60 -5.25 6.79
N GLN A 11 -1.18 -5.92 5.81
CA GLN A 11 -2.02 -7.09 6.01
C GLN A 11 -1.30 -8.35 5.55
N THR A 12 -1.52 -9.47 6.25
CA THR A 12 -1.06 -10.80 5.83
C THR A 12 -2.17 -11.81 6.05
N ILE A 13 -2.58 -12.49 4.99
CA ILE A 13 -3.66 -13.48 5.00
C ILE A 13 -3.13 -14.81 4.48
N LEU A 14 -3.39 -15.89 5.23
CA LEU A 14 -3.09 -17.25 4.77
C LEU A 14 -4.03 -17.62 3.60
N LEU A 15 -3.47 -18.10 2.50
CA LEU A 15 -4.26 -18.59 1.37
C LEU A 15 -4.83 -19.97 1.67
N ASN A 16 -6.08 -20.20 1.27
CA ASN A 16 -6.73 -21.52 1.35
C ASN A 16 -5.93 -22.61 0.61
N LYS A 17 -5.23 -22.23 -0.47
CA LYS A 17 -4.32 -23.09 -1.22
C LYS A 17 -3.12 -22.26 -1.71
N PRO A 18 -1.90 -22.82 -1.69
CA PRO A 18 -0.74 -22.11 -2.23
C PRO A 18 -0.92 -21.74 -3.69
N PHE A 19 -0.60 -20.49 -4.05
CA PHE A 19 -0.60 -20.00 -5.41
C PHE A 19 0.78 -20.18 -6.04
N LYS A 20 0.87 -20.92 -7.15
CA LYS A 20 2.14 -21.26 -7.81
C LYS A 20 2.25 -20.58 -9.16
N THR A 21 3.41 -19.98 -9.39
CA THR A 21 3.86 -19.46 -10.70
C THR A 21 5.18 -20.15 -11.06
N ALA A 22 5.73 -19.90 -12.25
CA ALA A 22 7.03 -20.43 -12.64
C ALA A 22 8.19 -19.94 -11.74
N LEU A 23 8.06 -18.73 -11.18
CA LEU A 23 9.14 -18.06 -10.44
C LEU A 23 9.04 -18.22 -8.93
N ARG A 24 7.83 -18.45 -8.40
CA ARG A 24 7.59 -18.53 -6.95
C ARG A 24 6.32 -19.30 -6.59
N THR A 25 6.30 -19.77 -5.35
CA THR A 25 5.09 -20.24 -4.66
C THR A 25 4.76 -19.26 -3.54
N VAL A 26 3.50 -18.84 -3.45
CA VAL A 26 2.98 -17.93 -2.43
C VAL A 26 2.00 -18.70 -1.55
N THR A 27 2.20 -18.66 -0.23
CA THR A 27 1.29 -19.28 0.76
C THR A 27 0.50 -18.24 1.54
N HIS A 28 1.01 -17.01 1.63
CA HIS A 28 0.36 -15.89 2.30
C HIS A 28 0.25 -14.72 1.32
N ALA A 29 -0.94 -14.16 1.19
CA ALA A 29 -1.13 -12.88 0.53
C ALA A 29 -0.72 -11.78 1.51
N GLN A 30 0.21 -10.92 1.08
CA GLN A 30 0.59 -9.72 1.81
C GLN A 30 0.11 -8.51 1.03
N SER A 31 -0.26 -7.45 1.71
CA SER A 31 -0.61 -6.18 1.06
C SER A 31 -0.43 -5.00 2.00
N VAL A 32 -0.34 -3.81 1.41
CA VAL A 32 -0.46 -2.54 2.11
C VAL A 32 -1.87 -2.01 1.85
N ILE A 33 -2.66 -1.89 2.90
CA ILE A 33 -3.95 -1.21 2.89
C ILE A 33 -3.72 0.27 3.14
N VAL A 34 -4.39 1.13 2.36
CA VAL A 34 -4.31 2.59 2.48
C VAL A 34 -5.67 3.13 2.85
N ARG A 35 -5.72 4.00 3.86
CA ARG A 35 -6.91 4.75 4.26
C ARG A 35 -6.65 6.23 4.07
N LEU A 36 -7.48 6.87 3.26
CA LEU A 36 -7.50 8.31 3.01
C LEU A 36 -8.68 8.95 3.74
N SER A 37 -8.42 10.01 4.48
CA SER A 37 -9.47 10.86 5.07
C SER A 37 -9.50 12.22 4.40
N VAL A 38 -10.68 12.80 4.24
CA VAL A 38 -10.86 14.15 3.67
C VAL A 38 -11.63 15.07 4.64
N ASP A 39 -11.49 16.37 4.41
CA ASP A 39 -12.07 17.48 5.19
C ASP A 39 -13.58 17.39 5.45
N ASN A 40 -14.35 16.70 4.60
CA ASN A 40 -15.80 16.55 4.74
C ASN A 40 -16.24 15.26 5.46
N GLY A 41 -15.30 14.55 6.11
CA GLY A 41 -15.58 13.36 6.91
C GLY A 41 -15.73 12.06 6.10
N LEU A 42 -15.63 12.11 4.76
CA LEU A 42 -15.55 10.89 3.95
C LEU A 42 -14.19 10.22 4.08
N CYS A 43 -14.16 8.91 3.82
CA CYS A 43 -12.92 8.15 3.72
C CYS A 43 -12.89 7.28 2.46
N GLY A 44 -11.68 7.09 1.92
CA GLY A 44 -11.39 6.20 0.80
C GLY A 44 -10.42 5.11 1.22
N TRP A 45 -10.53 3.94 0.58
CA TRP A 45 -9.68 2.79 0.84
C TRP A 45 -9.00 2.34 -0.46
N GLY A 46 -7.75 1.92 -0.36
CA GLY A 46 -6.97 1.33 -1.44
C GLY A 46 -6.11 0.18 -0.94
N GLU A 47 -5.61 -0.64 -1.85
CA GLU A 47 -4.75 -1.78 -1.53
C GLU A 47 -3.66 -1.92 -2.60
N ALA A 48 -2.45 -2.28 -2.16
CA ALA A 48 -1.35 -2.65 -3.04
C ALA A 48 -0.69 -3.96 -2.56
N VAL A 49 -0.59 -4.94 -3.46
CA VAL A 49 -0.01 -6.26 -3.21
C VAL A 49 1.40 -6.30 -3.81
N PRO A 50 2.44 -6.76 -3.10
CA PRO A 50 3.81 -6.76 -3.62
C PRO A 50 3.97 -7.80 -4.74
N THR A 51 4.41 -7.33 -5.90
CA THR A 51 4.65 -8.17 -7.07
C THR A 51 6.05 -7.96 -7.65
N MET A 52 7.09 -8.12 -6.82
CA MET A 52 8.53 -8.04 -7.16
C MET A 52 8.92 -8.54 -8.56
N MET A 53 8.37 -9.68 -9.02
CA MET A 53 8.74 -10.27 -10.33
C MET A 53 7.98 -9.68 -11.53
N ILE A 54 6.99 -8.80 -11.29
CA ILE A 54 6.12 -8.20 -12.31
C ILE A 54 6.38 -6.70 -12.39
N THR A 55 6.20 -5.97 -11.29
CA THR A 55 6.32 -4.51 -11.20
C THR A 55 7.60 -4.05 -10.49
N GLY A 56 8.33 -4.97 -9.86
CA GLY A 56 9.58 -4.66 -9.13
C GLY A 56 9.37 -4.20 -7.69
N GLU A 57 8.14 -4.10 -7.21
CA GLU A 57 7.83 -3.57 -5.88
C GLU A 57 7.83 -4.66 -4.78
N SER A 58 8.53 -4.38 -3.68
CA SER A 58 8.41 -5.09 -2.41
C SER A 58 7.36 -4.44 -1.50
N ILE A 59 6.94 -5.14 -0.44
CA ILE A 59 5.99 -4.59 0.53
C ILE A 59 6.55 -3.33 1.22
N GLU A 60 7.87 -3.33 1.51
CA GLU A 60 8.58 -2.17 2.06
C GLU A 60 8.63 -1.01 1.08
N SER A 61 8.87 -1.29 -0.21
CA SER A 61 8.95 -0.23 -1.23
C SER A 61 7.62 0.46 -1.45
N ILE A 62 6.50 -0.28 -1.41
CA ILE A 62 5.14 0.27 -1.51
C ILE A 62 4.90 1.22 -0.34
N GLU A 63 5.13 0.76 0.89
CA GLU A 63 4.90 1.56 2.10
C GLU A 63 5.81 2.79 2.14
N ALA A 64 7.08 2.65 1.77
CA ALA A 64 8.02 3.76 1.71
C ALA A 64 7.60 4.80 0.66
N ALA A 65 7.16 4.39 -0.53
CA ALA A 65 6.67 5.31 -1.55
C ALA A 65 5.47 6.13 -1.03
N ILE A 66 4.53 5.49 -0.33
CA ILE A 66 3.38 6.17 0.27
C ILE A 66 3.84 7.15 1.35
N CYS A 67 4.62 6.69 2.34
CA CYS A 67 4.96 7.48 3.52
C CYS A 67 6.00 8.58 3.26
N GLN A 68 6.90 8.39 2.30
CA GLN A 68 8.08 9.26 2.11
C GLN A 68 8.04 10.09 0.83
N THR A 69 7.14 9.76 -0.11
CA THR A 69 7.04 10.49 -1.39
C THR A 69 5.64 11.02 -1.64
N ILE A 70 4.60 10.21 -1.39
CA ILE A 70 3.20 10.61 -1.65
C ILE A 70 2.65 11.44 -0.49
N ASN A 71 2.82 10.99 0.75
CA ASN A 71 2.31 11.64 1.96
C ASN A 71 3.29 12.68 2.53
N LEU A 72 3.81 13.57 1.67
CA LEU A 72 4.64 14.66 2.12
C LEU A 72 3.78 15.87 2.50
N PRO A 73 4.11 16.59 3.59
CA PRO A 73 3.52 17.89 3.82
C PRO A 73 3.87 18.81 2.65
N PRO A 74 3.00 19.78 2.29
CA PRO A 74 3.32 20.76 1.26
C PRO A 74 4.64 21.43 1.62
N THR A 75 5.59 21.41 0.69
CA THR A 75 6.90 22.04 0.88
C THR A 75 6.67 23.52 1.08
N GLU A 76 7.07 24.09 2.21
CA GLU A 76 7.07 25.55 2.40
C GLU A 76 8.01 26.15 1.35
N VAL A 77 7.42 26.73 0.32
CA VAL A 77 8.15 27.57 -0.64
C VAL A 77 8.45 28.87 0.09
N SER A 78 9.72 29.06 0.44
CA SER A 78 10.25 30.32 0.98
C SER A 78 10.47 31.34 -0.13
#